data_AF-A0A849ZGV6-F1
#
_entry.id   AF-A0A849ZGV6-F1
#
_cell.length_a   1.000
_cell.length_b   1.000
_cell.length_c   1.000
_cell.angle_alpha   90.00
_cell.angle_beta   90.00
_cell.angle_gamma   90.00
#
_symmetry.space_group_name_H-M   'P 1'
#
loop_
_entity.id
_entity.type
_entity.pdbx_description
1 polymer ?
#
loop_
_entity_poly.entity_id
_entity_poly.type
_entity_poly.pdbx_seq_one_letter_code
_entity_poly.pdbx_strand_id
1 'polypeptide(L)'
;MQVDLTDEEARLLALHLTKHIKHVDDELVHTDKRSMQRDLALDERRLLAILEKLEANMNEAGLTVPTNGNGNGSRLERRHSSR
;
A
#
# COMPACT_ATOMS: atom_id res chain seq x y z
N MET A 1 21.45 8.62 10.43
CA MET A 1 21.80 7.67 9.36
C MET A 1 20.86 7.92 8.21
N GLN A 2 21.35 8.52 7.13
CA GLN A 2 20.61 8.66 5.88
C GLN A 2 20.90 7.38 5.11
N VAL A 3 19.88 6.56 4.87
CA VAL A 3 20.02 5.34 4.08
C VAL A 3 19.86 5.77 2.63
N ASP A 4 20.96 5.86 1.90
CA ASP A 4 20.94 6.10 0.47
C ASP A 4 20.48 4.81 -0.21
N LEU A 5 19.17 4.71 -0.44
CA LEU A 5 18.57 3.62 -1.19
C LEU A 5 18.72 3.93 -2.68
N THR A 6 19.09 2.92 -3.46
CA THR A 6 18.93 2.99 -4.92
C THR A 6 17.45 2.95 -5.29
N ASP A 7 17.14 3.43 -6.49
CA ASP A 7 15.81 3.43 -7.09
C ASP A 7 15.09 2.07 -7.01
N GLU A 8 15.84 0.99 -7.28
CA GLU A 8 15.32 -0.37 -7.23
C GLU A 8 15.07 -0.84 -5.79
N GLU A 9 15.97 -0.52 -4.87
CA GLU A 9 15.79 -0.83 -3.44
C GLU A 9 14.60 -0.08 -2.85
N ALA A 10 14.38 1.17 -3.25
CA ALA A 10 13.22 1.95 -2.83
C ALA A 10 11.91 1.32 -3.32
N ARG A 11 11.86 0.84 -4.57
CA ARG A 11 10.70 0.11 -5.12
C ARG A 11 10.46 -1.22 -4.42
N LEU A 12 11.51 -2.01 -4.19
CA LEU A 12 11.41 -3.28 -3.48
C LEU A 12 10.95 -3.07 -2.03
N LEU A 13 11.45 -2.03 -1.37
CA LEU A 13 11.04 -1.66 -0.03
C LEU A 13 9.57 -1.22 0.01
N ALA A 14 9.11 -0.40 -0.93
CA ALA A 14 7.70 0.01 -1.04
C ALA A 14 6.78 -1.21 -1.24
N LEU A 15 7.17 -2.15 -2.11
CA LEU A 15 6.43 -3.39 -2.32
C LEU A 15 6.41 -4.27 -1.06
N HIS A 16 7.53 -4.36 -0.35
CA HIS A 16 7.63 -5.13 0.88
C HIS A 16 6.76 -4.52 1.98
N LEU A 17 6.82 -3.21 2.17
CA LEU A 17 5.98 -2.46 3.11
C LEU A 17 4.50 -2.64 2.79
N THR A 18 4.10 -2.55 1.53
CA THR A 18 2.71 -2.77 1.10
C THR A 18 2.21 -4.17 1.47
N LYS A 19 3.02 -5.20 1.22
CA LYS A 19 2.68 -6.59 1.61
C LYS A 19 2.60 -6.75 3.12
N HIS A 20 3.51 -6.13 3.85
CA HIS A 20 3.56 -6.23 5.30
C HIS A 20 2.38 -5.50 5.97
N ILE A 21 2.01 -4.31 5.49
CA ILE A 21 0.81 -3.59 5.93
C ILE A 21 -0.43 -4.46 5.76
N LYS A 22 -0.59 -5.09 4.59
CA LYS A 22 -1.71 -6.00 4.35
C LYS A 22 -1.73 -7.17 5.35
N HIS A 23 -0.57 -7.74 5.65
CA HIS A 23 -0.48 -8.83 6.61
C HIS A 23 -0.86 -8.39 8.02
N VAL A 24 -0.42 -7.19 8.45
CA VAL A 24 -0.78 -6.62 9.76
C VAL A 24 -2.28 -6.31 9.84
N ASP A 25 -2.88 -5.79 8.77
CA ASP A 25 -4.33 -5.56 8.68
C ASP A 25 -5.11 -6.88 8.79
N ASP A 26 -4.70 -7.92 8.05
CA ASP A 26 -5.29 -9.27 8.15
C ASP A 26 -5.17 -9.82 9.59
N GLU A 27 -4.02 -9.68 10.25
CA GLU A 27 -3.82 -10.09 11.66
C GLU A 27 -4.67 -9.29 12.65
N LEU A 28 -4.88 -8.00 12.40
CA LEU A 28 -5.70 -7.13 13.22
C LEU A 28 -7.18 -7.54 13.16
N VAL A 29 -7.69 -7.87 11.97
CA VAL A 29 -9.06 -8.37 11.76
C VAL A 29 -9.28 -9.71 12.48
N HIS A 30 -8.25 -10.57 12.53
CA HIS A 30 -8.35 -11.91 13.10
C HIS A 30 -7.95 -12.01 14.58
N THR A 31 -7.54 -10.92 15.21
CA THR A 31 -7.14 -10.89 16.62
C THR A 31 -8.31 -10.55 17.54
N ASP A 32 -8.61 -11.42 18.51
CA ASP A 32 -9.63 -11.17 19.55
C ASP A 32 -9.07 -10.46 20.80
N LYS A 33 -7.74 -10.34 20.92
CA LYS A 33 -7.09 -9.73 22.09
C LYS A 33 -6.96 -8.21 21.91
N ARG A 34 -7.74 -7.45 22.69
CA ARG A 34 -7.78 -5.98 22.63
C ARG A 34 -6.41 -5.29 22.79
N SER A 35 -5.51 -5.84 23.60
CA SER A 35 -4.14 -5.30 23.72
C SER A 35 -3.34 -5.45 22.42
N MET A 36 -3.44 -6.63 21.80
CA MET A 36 -2.75 -6.95 20.55
C MET A 36 -3.35 -6.20 19.37
N GLN A 37 -4.67 -5.98 19.33
CA GLN A 37 -5.32 -5.09 18.33
C GLN A 37 -4.75 -3.67 18.38
N ARG A 38 -4.53 -3.13 19.59
CA ARG A 38 -3.98 -1.78 19.74
C ARG A 38 -2.53 -1.72 19.25
N ASP A 39 -1.72 -2.73 19.54
CA ASP A 39 -0.33 -2.77 19.10
C ASP A 39 -0.26 -2.92 17.57
N LEU A 40 -1.05 -3.81 16.99
CA LEU A 40 -1.16 -4.00 15.54
C LEU A 40 -1.65 -2.73 14.82
N ALA A 41 -2.65 -2.02 15.36
CA ALA A 41 -3.12 -0.74 14.78
C ALA A 41 -2.05 0.36 14.81
N LEU A 42 -1.22 0.39 15.86
CA LEU A 42 -0.11 1.33 15.95
C LEU A 42 0.99 0.98 14.95
N ASP A 43 1.27 -0.30 14.76
CA ASP A 43 2.26 -0.78 13.80
C ASP A 43 1.78 -0.54 12.36
N GLU A 44 0.53 -0.83 12.03
CA GLU A 44 -0.07 -0.51 10.73
C GLU A 44 0.07 0.99 10.41
N ARG A 45 -0.29 1.86 11.36
CA ARG A 45 -0.20 3.31 11.18
C ARG A 45 1.24 3.79 10.99
N ARG A 46 2.21 3.17 11.68
CA ARG A 46 3.64 3.49 11.51
C ARG A 46 4.13 3.06 10.14
N LEU A 47 3.76 1.86 9.69
CA LEU A 47 4.15 1.33 8.39
C LEU A 47 3.57 2.18 7.24
N LEU A 48 2.31 2.60 7.35
CA LEU A 48 1.68 3.53 6.40
C LEU A 48 2.44 4.86 6.32
N ALA A 49 2.83 5.44 7.45
CA ALA A 49 3.59 6.69 7.48
C ALA A 49 5.02 6.53 6.91
N ILE A 50 5.63 5.35 7.04
CA ILE A 50 6.93 5.06 6.43
C ILE A 50 6.79 4.91 4.91
N LEU A 51 5.75 4.20 4.45
CA LEU A 51 5.46 4.02 3.04
C LEU A 51 5.17 5.37 2.36
N GLU A 52 4.33 6.21 2.97
CA GLU A 52 4.00 7.54 2.45
C GLU A 52 5.26 8.42 2.29
N LYS A 53 6.15 8.41 3.28
CA LYS A 53 7.43 9.14 3.19
C LYS A 53 8.34 8.57 2.10
N LEU A 54 8.38 7.25 1.96
CA LEU A 54 9.16 6.59 0.92
C LEU A 54 8.64 6.97 -0.46
N GLU A 55 7.32 6.91 -0.67
CA GLU A 55 6.68 7.30 -1.93
C GLU A 55 6.85 8.79 -2.23
N ALA A 56 6.77 9.67 -1.23
CA ALA A 56 7.04 11.10 -1.39
C ALA A 56 8.49 11.33 -1.85
N ASN A 57 9.47 10.69 -1.21
CA ASN A 57 10.88 10.79 -1.61
C ASN A 57 11.11 10.23 -3.02
N MET A 58 10.44 9.13 -3.39
CA MET A 58 10.52 8.56 -4.73
C MET A 58 9.90 9.49 -5.79
N ASN A 59 8.77 10.12 -5.48
CA ASN A 59 8.13 11.09 -6.38
C ASN A 59 9.00 12.35 -6.59
N GLU A 60 9.63 12.86 -5.54
CA GLU A 60 10.61 13.96 -5.65
C GLU A 60 11.82 13.58 -6.52
N ALA A 61 12.23 12.31 -6.50
CA ALA A 61 13.29 11.76 -7.33
C ALA A 61 12.83 11.36 -8.76
N GLY A 62 11.55 11.52 -9.11
CA GLY A 62 11.00 11.16 -10.43
C GLY A 62 10.75 9.67 -10.64
N LEU A 63 10.75 8.86 -9.57
CA LEU A 63 10.51 7.43 -9.58
C LEU A 63 9.05 7.11 -9.29
N THR A 64 8.27 6.86 -10.33
CA THR A 64 6.89 6.37 -10.15
C THR A 64 6.91 4.89 -9.75
N VAL A 65 6.32 4.55 -8.61
CA VAL A 65 5.92 3.16 -8.31
C VAL A 65 4.81 2.79 -9.29
N PRO A 66 4.83 1.61 -9.95
CA PRO A 66 3.69 1.16 -10.71
C PRO A 66 2.52 0.98 -9.73
N THR A 67 1.63 1.97 -9.68
CA THR A 67 0.30 1.79 -9.10
C THR A 67 -0.31 0.63 -9.86
N ASN A 68 -0.56 -0.48 -9.18
CA ASN A 68 -1.16 -1.66 -9.78
C ASN A 68 -2.59 -1.25 -10.18
N GLY A 69 -2.72 -0.69 -11.38
CA GLY A 69 -3.95 -0.20 -11.97
C GLY A 69 -4.83 -1.40 -12.27
N ASN A 70 -5.57 -1.86 -11.26
CA ASN A 70 -6.69 -2.74 -11.45
C ASN A 70 -7.78 -1.92 -12.17
N GLY A 71 -7.69 -1.89 -13.50
CA GLY A 71 -8.70 -1.35 -14.40
C GLY A 71 -9.97 -2.19 -14.34
N ASN A 72 -10.70 -2.11 -13.23
CA ASN A 72 -12.07 -2.60 -13.12
C ASN A 72 -13.00 -1.39 -13.22
N GLY A 73 -13.60 -1.20 -14.40
CA GLY A 73 -14.61 -0.15 -14.53
C GLY A 73 -15.25 0.10 -15.89
N SER A 74 -14.77 -0.47 -17.00
CA SER A 74 -15.47 -0.33 -18.30
C SER A 74 -16.54 -1.41 -18.46
N ARG A 75 -17.56 -1.41 -17.59
CA ARG A 75 -18.78 -2.24 -17.73
C ARG A 75 -20.05 -1.40 -17.59
N LEU A 76 -20.12 -0.36 -18.40
CA LEU A 76 -21.34 0.35 -18.82
C LEU A 76 -20.92 0.85 -20.22
N GLU A 77 -21.28 0.20 -21.31
CA GLU A 77 -22.56 0.34 -21.97
C GLU A 77 -22.78 -0.84 -22.92
N ARG A 78 -23.99 -1.37 -22.93
CA ARG A 78 -24.72 -1.98 -24.07
C ARG A 78 -25.84 -2.82 -23.48
N ARG A 79 -26.81 -2.13 -22.91
CA ARG A 79 -28.15 -2.68 -22.66
C ARG A 79 -29.15 -1.83 -23.43
N HIS A 80 -29.80 -2.50 -24.37
CA HIS A 80 -31.07 -2.16 -24.99
C HIS A 80 -31.12 -0.90 -25.88
N SER A 81 -31.08 -1.13 -27.19
CA SER A 81 -32.02 -0.46 -28.09
C SER A 81 -32.79 -1.54 -28.84
N SER A 82 -33.98 -1.85 -28.31
CA SER A 82 -35.04 -2.47 -29.08
C SER A 82 -35.60 -1.44 -30.04
N ARG A 83 -35.67 -1.79 -31.31
CA ARG A 83 -36.77 -1.41 -32.20
C ARG A 83 -36.97 -2.54 -33.20
#